data_AF-A0A938PIR1-F1
#
_entry.id   AF-A0A938PIR1-F1
#
_cell.length_a   1.000
_cell.length_b   1.000
_cell.length_c   1.000
_cell.angle_alpha   90.00
_cell.angle_beta   90.00
_cell.angle_gamma   90.00
#
_symmetry.space_group_name_H-M   'P 1'
#
loop_
_entity.id
_entity.type
_entity.pdbx_description
1 polymer ?
#
loop_
_entity_poly.entity_id
_entity_poly.type
_entity_poly.pdbx_seq_one_letter_code
_entity_poly.pdbx_strand_id
1 'polypeptide(L)'
;MYYITTRKIYPSLGRQAVLERLKHRLQTELHIIKKRKAIVEHPFGTIKKVWGYSTFLLRGIEKVSSEVSLMTLSYNIRRAITIVGVIGLIKAL
;
A
#
# COMPACT_ATOMS: atom_id res chain seq x y z
N MET A 1 15.73 -3.63 -6.99
CA MET A 1 14.77 -4.68 -6.61
C MET A 1 13.34 -4.15 -6.76
N TYR A 2 12.89 -3.99 -8.01
CA TYR A 2 11.56 -3.52 -8.38
C TYR A 2 10.88 -4.64 -9.16
N TYR A 3 10.19 -5.54 -8.47
CA TYR A 3 9.34 -6.52 -9.12
C TYR A 3 7.96 -6.46 -8.48
N ILE A 4 7.12 -5.61 -9.04
CA ILE A 4 5.67 -5.76 -8.98
C ILE A 4 5.18 -5.92 -10.42
N THR A 5 5.12 -7.19 -10.82
CA THR A 5 4.08 -7.81 -11.66
C THR A 5 3.45 -6.94 -12.76
N THR A 6 3.73 -7.33 -13.99
CA THR A 6 3.22 -6.84 -15.27
C THR A 6 1.73 -7.12 -15.55
N ARG A 7 0.87 -7.22 -14.53
CA ARG A 7 -0.58 -7.26 -14.78
C ARG A 7 -1.10 -5.84 -14.91
N LYS A 8 -1.60 -5.48 -16.09
CA LYS A 8 -2.30 -4.22 -16.41
C LYS A 8 -3.41 -3.97 -15.36
N ILE A 9 -3.11 -3.18 -14.33
CA ILE A 9 -4.09 -2.66 -13.38
C ILE A 9 -4.05 -1.14 -13.50
N TYR A 10 -4.62 -0.61 -14.58
CA TYR A 10 -5.03 0.79 -14.67
C TYR A 10 -6.32 0.83 -15.50
N PRO A 11 -7.47 1.21 -14.92
CA PRO A 11 -8.66 1.51 -15.70
C PRO A 11 -8.49 2.87 -16.39
N SER A 12 -8.63 2.86 -17.72
CA SER A 12 -9.19 3.87 -18.64
C SER A 12 -8.86 5.38 -18.53
N LEU A 13 -7.94 5.85 -17.67
CA LEU A 13 -7.32 7.18 -17.86
C LEU A 13 -6.15 7.03 -18.83
N GLY A 14 -6.19 7.76 -19.94
CA GLY A 14 -5.11 7.78 -20.94
C GLY A 14 -3.76 7.95 -20.23
N ARG A 15 -2.82 7.03 -20.47
CA ARG A 15 -1.50 6.96 -19.82
C ARG A 15 -0.84 8.33 -19.68
N GLN A 16 -1.02 9.20 -20.67
CA GLN A 16 -0.49 10.56 -20.68
C GLN A 16 -1.05 11.45 -19.57
N ALA A 17 -2.35 11.43 -19.32
CA ALA A 17 -2.98 12.25 -18.27
C ALA A 17 -2.47 11.89 -16.87
N VAL A 18 -2.21 10.60 -16.63
CA VAL A 18 -1.63 10.12 -15.36
C VAL A 18 -0.19 10.63 -15.20
N LEU A 19 0.60 10.58 -16.28
CA LEU A 19 2.00 11.04 -16.27
C LEU A 19 2.08 12.56 -16.06
N GLU A 20 1.25 13.34 -16.73
CA GLU A 20 1.23 14.79 -16.54
C GLU A 20 0.81 15.17 -15.12
N ARG A 21 -0.19 14.50 -14.55
CA ARG A 21 -0.58 14.70 -13.14
C ARG A 21 0.55 14.36 -12.17
N LEU A 22 1.31 13.29 -12.45
CA LEU A 22 2.46 12.90 -11.64
C LEU A 22 3.58 13.94 -11.72
N LYS A 23 3.92 14.40 -12.94
CA LYS A 23 4.93 15.44 -13.18
C LYS A 23 4.60 16.72 -12.43
N HIS A 24 3.36 17.21 -12.56
CA HIS A 24 2.90 18.39 -11.85
C HIS A 24 3.08 18.22 -10.33
N ARG A 25 2.64 17.10 -9.75
CA ARG A 25 2.81 16.83 -8.32
C ARG A 25 4.26 16.73 -7.87
N LEU A 26 5.15 16.21 -8.71
CA LEU A 26 6.58 16.16 -8.42
C LEU A 26 7.21 17.55 -8.40
N GLN A 27 6.70 18.48 -9.22
CA GLN A 27 7.16 19.86 -9.26
C GLN A 27 6.60 20.70 -8.10
N THR A 28 5.33 20.52 -7.75
CA THR A 28 4.67 21.35 -6.73
C THR A 28 4.78 20.80 -5.30
N GLU A 29 4.74 19.47 -5.12
CA GLU A 29 4.58 18.81 -3.80
C GLU A 29 5.68 17.78 -3.50
N LEU A 30 6.93 18.05 -3.93
CA LEU A 30 8.02 17.09 -3.84
C LEU A 30 8.24 16.57 -2.40
N HIS A 31 8.15 17.45 -1.41
CA HIS A 31 8.36 17.07 -0.01
C HIS A 31 7.29 16.08 0.47
N ILE A 32 6.03 16.23 0.04
CA ILE A 32 4.92 15.36 0.41
C ILE A 32 5.15 13.97 -0.20
N ILE A 33 5.56 13.92 -1.47
CA ILE A 33 5.84 12.66 -2.16
C ILE A 33 6.99 11.91 -1.49
N LYS A 34 8.08 12.61 -1.16
CA LYS A 34 9.23 12.01 -0.44
C LYS A 34 8.80 11.45 0.93
N LYS A 35 8.03 12.22 1.71
CA LYS A 35 7.53 11.79 3.02
C LYS A 35 6.62 10.56 2.90
N ARG A 36 5.69 10.57 1.94
CA ARG A 36 4.80 9.42 1.68
C ARG A 36 5.59 8.18 1.29
N LYS A 37 6.57 8.31 0.39
CA LYS A 37 7.45 7.21 -0.02
C LYS A 37 8.11 6.55 1.19
N ALA A 38 8.72 7.35 2.07
CA ALA A 38 9.35 6.84 3.29
C ALA A 38 8.35 6.13 4.22
N ILE A 39 7.15 6.67 4.39
CA ILE A 39 6.12 6.06 5.25
C ILE A 39 5.65 4.71 4.70
N VAL A 40 5.44 4.59 3.38
CA VAL A 40 4.87 3.37 2.78
C VAL A 40 5.89 2.26 2.58
N GLU A 41 7.19 2.59 2.43
CA GLU A 41 8.25 1.59 2.24
C GLU A 41 8.31 0.58 3.39
N HIS A 42 8.14 1.04 4.63
CA HIS A 42 8.19 0.16 5.80
C HIS A 42 7.05 -0.89 5.82
N PRO A 43 5.75 -0.53 5.72
CA PRO A 43 4.65 -1.49 5.58
C PRO A 43 4.85 -2.50 4.45
N PHE A 44 5.27 -2.05 3.26
CA PHE A 44 5.53 -2.96 2.15
C PHE A 44 6.68 -3.92 2.42
N GLY A 45 7.75 -3.45 3.06
CA GLY A 45 8.88 -4.28 3.50
C GLY A 45 8.44 -5.35 4.50
N THR A 46 7.69 -4.96 5.51
CA THR A 46 7.19 -5.89 6.54
C THR A 46 6.29 -6.95 5.94
N ILE A 47 5.28 -6.56 5.16
CA ILE A 47 4.32 -7.50 4.57
C ILE A 47 5.02 -8.47 3.60
N LYS A 48 5.84 -7.96 2.68
CA LYS A 48 6.41 -8.80 1.61
C LYS A 48 7.61 -9.61 2.05
N LYS A 49 8.51 -9.02 2.85
CA LYS A 49 9.77 -9.66 3.24
C LYS A 49 9.69 -10.34 4.60
N VAL A 50 9.12 -9.68 5.60
CA VAL A 50 9.09 -10.21 6.97
C VAL A 50 7.97 -11.24 7.14
N TRP A 51 6.77 -10.96 6.62
CA TRP A 51 5.64 -11.90 6.70
C TRP A 51 5.63 -12.91 5.54
N GLY A 52 6.48 -12.73 4.53
CA GLY A 52 6.62 -13.68 3.42
C GLY A 52 5.48 -13.68 2.40
N TYR A 53 4.62 -12.64 2.37
CA TYR A 53 3.57 -12.51 1.35
C TYR A 53 4.18 -12.19 -0.02
N SER A 54 4.49 -13.26 -0.76
CA SER A 54 5.11 -13.20 -2.10
C SER A 54 4.15 -13.59 -3.21
N THR A 55 3.12 -14.39 -2.91
CA THR A 55 2.11 -14.88 -3.86
C THR A 55 0.69 -14.67 -3.31
N PHE A 56 -0.28 -14.64 -4.22
CA PHE A 56 -1.71 -14.62 -3.89
C PHE A 56 -2.27 -16.04 -3.93
N LEU A 57 -3.23 -16.34 -3.07
CA LEU A 57 -3.87 -17.66 -3.03
C LEU A 57 -5.01 -17.72 -4.06
N LEU A 58 -5.74 -16.63 -4.21
CA LEU A 58 -6.88 -16.50 -5.09
C LEU A 58 -6.48 -15.92 -6.47
N ARG A 59 -7.37 -16.13 -7.45
CA ARG A 59 -7.26 -15.60 -8.81
C ARG A 59 -8.44 -14.69 -9.13
N GLY A 60 -8.19 -13.68 -9.97
CA GLY A 60 -9.17 -12.66 -10.34
C GLY A 60 -9.03 -11.39 -9.47
N ILE A 61 -9.26 -10.22 -10.08
CA ILE A 61 -9.01 -8.91 -9.45
C ILE A 61 -9.83 -8.74 -8.18
N GLU A 62 -11.12 -9.09 -8.24
CA GLU A 62 -12.04 -8.95 -7.11
C GLU A 62 -11.55 -9.74 -5.88
N LYS A 63 -11.27 -11.04 -6.06
CA LYS A 63 -10.82 -11.93 -4.98
C LYS A 63 -9.46 -11.53 -4.43
N VAL A 64 -8.51 -11.21 -5.32
CA VAL A 64 -7.16 -10.73 -4.91
C VAL A 64 -7.26 -9.40 -4.16
N SER A 65 -8.18 -8.52 -4.54
CA SER A 65 -8.40 -7.26 -3.82
C SER A 65 -8.82 -7.53 -2.37
N SER A 66 -9.71 -8.51 -2.14
CA SER A 66 -10.09 -8.91 -0.79
C SER A 66 -8.91 -9.46 0.02
N GLU A 67 -8.02 -10.26 -0.58
CA GLU A 67 -6.79 -10.73 0.09
C GLU A 67 -5.89 -9.58 0.51
N VAL A 68 -5.67 -8.62 -0.39
CA VAL A 68 -4.85 -7.44 -0.11
C VAL A 68 -5.48 -6.58 1.00
N SER A 69 -6.80 -6.40 0.97
CA SER A 69 -7.53 -5.68 2.02
C SER A 69 -7.36 -6.34 3.38
N LEU A 70 -7.51 -7.67 3.46
CA LEU A 70 -7.36 -8.41 4.72
C LEU A 70 -5.92 -8.36 5.26
N MET A 71 -4.94 -8.52 4.37
CA MET A 71 -3.51 -8.44 4.69
C MET A 71 -3.13 -7.05 5.23
N THR A 72 -3.59 -5.98 4.56
CA THR A 72 -3.32 -4.60 4.98
C THR A 72 -4.06 -4.20 6.25
N LEU A 73 -5.31 -4.67 6.43
CA LEU A 73 -6.06 -4.50 7.67
C LEU A 73 -5.32 -5.15 8.86
N SER A 74 -4.87 -6.39 8.69
CA SER A 74 -4.13 -7.11 9.72
C SER A 74 -2.84 -6.38 10.12
N TYR A 75 -2.10 -5.84 9.14
CA TYR A 75 -0.93 -5.01 9.40
C TYR A 75 -1.29 -3.74 10.17
N ASN A 76 -2.35 -3.04 9.76
CA ASN A 76 -2.77 -1.80 10.41
C ASN A 76 -3.21 -2.04 11.87
N ILE A 77 -3.96 -3.10 12.14
CA ILE A 77 -4.37 -3.46 13.51
C ILE A 77 -3.14 -3.78 14.37
N ARG A 78 -2.24 -4.63 13.88
CA ARG A 78 -1.00 -4.98 14.61
C ARG A 78 -0.15 -3.73 14.88
N ARG A 79 -0.04 -2.83 13.91
CA ARG A 79 0.69 -1.57 14.07
C ARG A 79 0.01 -0.64 15.07
N ALA A 80 -1.32 -0.52 15.03
CA ALA A 80 -2.06 0.29 15.98
C ALA A 80 -1.87 -0.22 17.41
N ILE A 81 -2.02 -1.52 17.64
CA ILE A 81 -1.73 -2.15 18.94
C ILE A 81 -0.29 -1.87 19.40
N THR A 82 0.68 -1.89 18.48
CA THR A 82 2.08 -1.59 18.82
C THR A 82 2.28 -0.12 19.26
N ILE A 83 1.53 0.82 18.68
CA ILE A 83 1.70 2.26 18.96
C ILE A 83 0.91 2.69 20.19
N VAL A 84 -0.35 2.26 20.31
CA VAL A 84 -1.28 2.76 21.36
C VAL A 84 -1.67 1.70 22.40
N GLY A 85 -1.24 0.44 22.22
CA GLY A 85 -1.67 -0.69 23.05
C GLY A 85 -3.09 -1.15 22.75
N VAL A 86 -3.46 -2.33 23.26
CA VAL A 86 -4.82 -2.90 23.08
C VAL A 86 -5.87 -1.99 23.72
N ILE A 87 -5.64 -1.53 24.95
CA ILE A 87 -6.58 -0.66 25.67
C ILE A 87 -6.73 0.69 24.95
N GLY A 88 -5.62 1.26 24.46
CA GLY A 88 -5.67 2.52 23.72
C GLY A 88 -6.42 2.39 22.39
N LEU A 89 -6.27 1.26 21.71
CA LEU A 89 -7.02 0.96 20.49
C LEU A 89 -8.53 0.82 20.77
N ILE A 90 -8.92 0.05 21.80
CA ILE A 90 -10.34 -0.14 22.15
C ILE A 90 -11.01 1.18 22.53
N LYS A 91 -10.30 2.07 23.24
CA LYS A 91 -10.82 3.40 23.60
C LYS A 91 -11.04 4.33 22.40
N ALA A 92 -10.38 4.08 21.27
CA ALA A 92 -10.45 4.93 20.08
C ALA A 92 -11.52 4.47 19.07
N LEU A 93 -12.17 3.33 19.32
CA LEU A 93 -13.29 2.77 18.55
C LEU A 93 -14.62 3.18 19.19
#